data_AF-A0AAW2WD25-F1
#
_entry.id   AF-A0AAW2WD25-F1
#
_cell.length_a   1.000
_cell.length_b   1.000
_cell.length_c   1.000
_cell.angle_alpha   90.00
_cell.angle_beta   90.00
_cell.angle_gamma   90.00
#
_symmetry.space_group_name_H-M   'P 1'
#
loop_
_entity.id
_entity.type
_entity.pdbx_description
1 polymer ?
#
loop_
_entity_poly.entity_id
_entity_poly.type
_entity_poly.pdbx_seq_one_letter_code
_entity_poly.pdbx_strand_id
1 'polypeptide(L)'
;MSKNPLTLIMDTNKFNGTNYNDWLRNLRIVLDFENQGYVLDKPLPTALPEGSTLEEHLMFDKWLEDNRMVCSIILASMTNEIRKQYDRLDDVPSIMLCMKEVYAIPDRNIRYAAIKVFFGIKMTEGSSVQSHGVKMLSLVEKLEDLEAELENDTYIDVILQSLPPSYDPFIVNYNMNELDKSIHELINMLVQYEATTHKSEPAVLVGEVSTTKAKGKRAVRWKRKKGKGQAVVATVGVGGTPAAPMGKYKGKFGGFSAVEGK
;
A
#
# COMPACT_ATOMS: atom_id res chain seq x y z
N MET A 1 -20.50 -20.73 17.53
CA MET A 1 -20.98 -19.55 16.77
C MET A 1 -19.85 -19.10 15.87
N SER A 2 -20.08 -18.98 14.56
CA SER A 2 -19.15 -18.31 13.65
C SER A 2 -19.09 -16.81 14.02
N LYS A 3 -17.89 -16.23 14.12
CA LYS A 3 -17.77 -14.77 14.24
C LYS A 3 -18.28 -14.15 12.94
N ASN A 4 -19.09 -13.10 13.03
CA ASN A 4 -19.44 -12.28 11.86
C ASN A 4 -18.12 -11.71 11.27
N PRO A 5 -17.84 -11.86 9.97
CA PRO A 5 -16.60 -11.32 9.38
C PRO A 5 -16.43 -9.81 9.63
N LEU A 6 -17.52 -9.05 9.75
CA LEU A 6 -17.48 -7.61 10.04
C LEU A 6 -17.02 -7.32 11.48
N THR A 7 -17.42 -8.14 12.45
CA THR A 7 -16.92 -7.97 13.82
C THR A 7 -15.43 -8.29 13.94
N LEU A 8 -14.91 -9.18 13.08
CA LEU A 8 -13.48 -9.45 13.00
C LEU A 8 -12.67 -8.25 12.47
N ILE A 9 -13.21 -7.47 11.53
CA ILE A 9 -12.56 -6.25 11.00
C ILE A 9 -12.30 -5.27 12.15
N MET A 10 -13.34 -4.98 12.96
CA MET A 10 -13.24 -4.04 14.08
C MET A 10 -12.45 -4.61 15.27
N ASP A 11 -12.54 -5.92 15.55
CA ASP A 11 -11.73 -6.56 16.59
C ASP A 11 -10.23 -6.53 16.27
N THR A 12 -9.86 -6.65 14.99
CA THR A 12 -8.46 -6.66 14.53
C THR A 12 -7.89 -5.24 14.46
N ASN A 13 -8.70 -4.26 14.07
CA ASN A 13 -8.28 -2.88 13.81
C ASN A 13 -8.88 -1.88 14.81
N LYS A 14 -8.86 -2.21 16.11
CA LYS A 14 -9.41 -1.32 17.14
C LYS A 14 -8.75 0.05 17.12
N PHE A 15 -9.54 1.09 17.39
CA PHE A 15 -9.03 2.44 17.48
C PHE A 15 -8.12 2.59 18.71
N ASN A 16 -6.87 2.98 18.44
CA ASN A 16 -5.79 3.07 19.43
C ASN A 16 -5.16 4.48 19.55
N GLY A 17 -5.77 5.49 18.91
CA GLY A 17 -5.30 6.87 18.93
C GLY A 17 -4.27 7.21 17.84
N THR A 18 -3.69 6.22 17.16
CA THR A 18 -2.70 6.44 16.08
C THR A 18 -3.19 6.03 14.69
N ASN A 19 -4.28 5.25 14.61
CA ASN A 19 -4.80 4.63 13.39
C ASN A 19 -6.14 5.22 12.91
N TYR A 20 -6.41 6.50 13.16
CA TYR A 20 -7.74 7.11 12.95
C TYR A 20 -8.30 6.92 11.54
N ASN A 21 -7.52 7.22 10.50
CA ASN A 21 -7.98 7.11 9.10
C ASN A 21 -8.27 5.66 8.69
N ASP A 22 -7.43 4.70 9.10
CA ASP A 22 -7.63 3.28 8.79
C ASP A 22 -8.81 2.70 9.57
N TRP A 23 -8.97 3.10 10.83
CA TRP A 23 -10.13 2.73 11.65
C TRP A 23 -11.43 3.31 11.08
N LEU A 24 -11.45 4.57 10.67
CA LEU A 24 -12.64 5.21 10.07
C LEU A 24 -13.02 4.55 8.73
N ARG A 25 -12.04 4.17 7.91
CA ARG A 25 -12.28 3.40 6.68
C ARG A 25 -12.92 2.04 6.98
N ASN A 26 -12.40 1.32 7.98
CA ASN A 26 -12.95 0.05 8.42
C ASN A 26 -14.36 0.19 9.01
N LEU A 27 -14.60 1.24 9.81
CA LEU A 27 -15.91 1.57 10.36
C LEU A 27 -16.94 1.80 9.24
N ARG A 28 -16.61 2.64 8.24
CA ARG A 28 -17.48 2.89 7.08
C ARG A 28 -17.87 1.60 6.36
N ILE A 29 -16.91 0.73 6.05
CA ILE A 29 -17.18 -0.57 5.42
C ILE A 29 -18.18 -1.42 6.22
N VAL A 30 -18.08 -1.43 7.56
CA VAL A 30 -19.01 -2.17 8.42
C VAL A 30 -20.40 -1.52 8.43
N LEU A 31 -20.48 -0.19 8.55
CA LEU A 31 -21.76 0.53 8.59
C LEU A 31 -22.47 0.55 7.23
N ASP A 32 -21.74 0.61 6.12
CA ASP A 32 -22.30 0.54 4.77
C ASP A 32 -22.94 -0.83 4.49
N PHE A 33 -22.34 -1.91 5.01
CA PHE A 33 -22.93 -3.24 4.93
C PHE A 33 -24.25 -3.34 5.69
N GLU A 34 -24.33 -2.75 6.88
CA GLU A 34 -25.56 -2.70 7.70
C GLU A 34 -26.54 -1.59 7.25
N ASN A 35 -26.22 -0.86 6.15
CA ASN A 35 -27.00 0.26 5.61
C ASN A 35 -27.20 1.45 6.60
N GLN A 36 -26.20 1.68 7.45
CA GLN A 36 -26.14 2.70 8.51
C GLN A 36 -25.06 3.76 8.29
N GLY A 37 -24.21 3.64 7.25
CA GLY A 37 -23.11 4.58 6.99
C GLY A 37 -23.52 6.04 6.91
N TYR A 38 -24.76 6.30 6.46
CA TYR A 38 -25.36 7.63 6.36
C TYR A 38 -25.40 8.42 7.69
N VAL A 39 -25.34 7.74 8.84
CA VAL A 39 -25.34 8.36 10.18
C VAL A 39 -24.03 9.10 10.47
N LEU A 40 -22.91 8.72 9.83
CA LEU A 40 -21.63 9.40 10.00
C LEU A 40 -21.59 10.81 9.38
N ASP A 41 -22.30 11.00 8.26
CA ASP A 41 -22.17 12.19 7.43
C ASP A 41 -23.40 13.12 7.48
N LYS A 42 -24.55 12.66 7.99
CA LYS A 42 -25.76 13.48 8.15
C LYS A 42 -25.87 14.07 9.57
N PRO A 43 -26.35 15.32 9.71
CA PRO A 43 -26.64 15.90 11.02
C PRO A 43 -27.80 15.16 11.71
N LEU A 44 -27.94 15.35 13.03
CA LEU A 44 -29.14 14.91 13.75
C LEU A 44 -30.40 15.48 13.09
N PRO A 45 -31.46 14.68 12.91
CA PRO A 45 -32.76 15.16 12.52
C PRO A 45 -33.26 16.19 13.54
N THR A 46 -33.78 17.31 13.05
CA THR A 46 -34.52 18.25 13.88
C THR A 46 -35.81 17.60 14.40
N ALA A 47 -36.29 18.06 15.55
CA ALA A 47 -37.59 17.64 16.07
C ALA A 47 -38.70 17.85 15.02
N LEU A 48 -39.59 16.86 14.89
CA LEU A 48 -40.66 16.88 13.89
C LEU A 48 -41.72 17.95 14.23
N PRO A 49 -42.22 18.71 13.24
CA PRO A 49 -43.31 19.66 13.44
C PRO A 49 -44.62 19.01 13.89
N GLU A 50 -45.47 19.82 14.54
CA GLU A 50 -46.84 19.40 14.88
C GLU A 50 -47.66 19.21 13.59
N GLY A 51 -48.18 17.99 13.39
CA GLY A 51 -48.85 17.57 12.16
C GLY A 51 -47.99 16.76 11.18
N SER A 52 -46.76 16.38 11.55
CA SER A 52 -45.93 15.46 10.76
C SER A 52 -46.63 14.13 10.44
N THR A 53 -46.25 13.55 9.30
CA THR A 53 -46.83 12.30 8.81
C THR A 53 -46.28 11.08 9.56
N LEU A 54 -47.03 9.97 9.57
CA LEU A 54 -46.58 8.70 10.14
C LEU A 54 -45.26 8.22 9.53
N GLU A 55 -45.02 8.48 8.24
CA GLU A 55 -43.78 8.12 7.56
C GLU A 55 -42.58 8.94 8.06
N GLU A 56 -42.76 10.25 8.28
CA GLU A 56 -41.72 11.12 8.88
C GLU A 56 -41.36 10.66 10.30
N HIS A 57 -42.37 10.31 11.12
CA HIS A 57 -42.16 9.73 12.45
C HIS A 57 -41.36 8.41 12.40
N LEU A 58 -41.71 7.49 11.49
CA LEU A 58 -40.98 6.23 11.33
C LEU A 58 -39.54 6.43 10.84
N MET A 59 -39.29 7.41 9.96
CA MET A 59 -37.93 7.75 9.52
C MET A 59 -37.10 8.37 10.66
N PHE A 60 -37.71 9.23 11.48
CA PHE A 60 -37.06 9.83 12.65
C PHE A 60 -36.71 8.80 13.73
N ASP A 61 -37.66 7.93 14.09
CA ASP A 61 -37.45 6.86 15.07
C ASP A 61 -36.38 5.86 14.60
N LYS A 62 -36.39 5.52 13.30
CA LYS A 62 -35.34 4.69 12.69
C LYS A 62 -33.97 5.36 12.78
N TRP A 63 -33.87 6.66 12.46
CA TRP A 63 -32.61 7.39 12.54
C TRP A 63 -32.05 7.36 13.97
N LEU A 64 -32.90 7.56 14.99
CA LEU A 64 -32.48 7.49 16.39
C LEU A 64 -32.00 6.10 16.81
N GLU A 65 -32.59 5.03 16.31
CA GLU A 65 -32.13 3.66 16.55
C GLU A 65 -30.79 3.38 15.84
N ASP A 66 -30.66 3.76 14.57
CA ASP A 66 -29.41 3.62 13.82
C ASP A 66 -28.29 4.44 14.50
N ASN A 67 -28.55 5.66 14.99
CA ASN A 67 -27.60 6.44 15.80
C ASN A 67 -27.16 5.70 17.08
N ARG A 68 -28.09 5.14 17.87
CA ARG A 68 -27.76 4.35 19.07
C ARG A 68 -26.89 3.14 18.73
N MET A 69 -27.21 2.44 17.64
CA MET A 69 -26.44 1.28 17.19
C MET A 69 -25.03 1.68 16.73
N VAL A 70 -24.91 2.74 15.94
CA VAL A 70 -23.62 3.25 15.44
C VAL A 70 -22.75 3.77 16.60
N CYS A 71 -23.29 4.51 17.57
CA CYS A 71 -22.58 4.88 18.81
C CYS A 71 -22.01 3.64 19.52
N SER A 72 -22.82 2.58 19.64
CA SER A 72 -22.40 1.31 20.27
C SER A 72 -21.27 0.63 19.49
N ILE A 73 -21.33 0.63 18.15
CA ILE A 73 -20.28 0.08 17.27
C ILE A 73 -18.98 0.88 17.40
N ILE A 74 -19.06 2.22 17.35
CA ILE A 74 -17.91 3.13 17.52
C ILE A 74 -17.21 2.84 18.85
N LEU A 75 -17.93 2.91 19.97
CA LEU A 75 -17.37 2.66 21.30
C LEU A 75 -16.80 1.23 21.43
N ALA A 76 -17.52 0.20 20.96
CA ALA A 76 -17.05 -1.19 21.00
C ALA A 76 -15.74 -1.41 20.21
N SER A 77 -15.56 -0.67 19.12
CA SER A 77 -14.37 -0.73 18.26
C SER A 77 -13.16 0.04 18.80
N MET A 78 -13.28 0.76 19.91
CA MET A 78 -12.17 1.43 20.57
C MET A 78 -11.43 0.54 21.58
N THR A 79 -10.18 0.90 21.86
CA THR A 79 -9.48 0.52 23.11
C THR A 79 -10.22 1.05 24.34
N ASN A 80 -10.10 0.38 25.49
CA ASN A 80 -10.84 0.75 26.71
C ASN A 80 -10.44 2.12 27.26
N GLU A 81 -9.21 2.54 26.99
CA GLU A 81 -8.59 3.79 27.43
C GLU A 81 -9.16 4.99 26.68
N ILE A 82 -9.47 4.80 25.38
CA ILE A 82 -10.09 5.82 24.53
C ILE A 82 -11.61 5.81 24.70
N ARG A 83 -12.23 4.63 24.77
CA ARG A 83 -13.69 4.49 24.98
C ARG A 83 -14.21 5.35 26.15
N LYS A 84 -13.49 5.32 27.29
CA LYS A 84 -13.81 6.11 28.50
C LYS A 84 -13.87 7.63 28.29
N GLN A 85 -13.25 8.15 27.24
CA GLN A 85 -13.28 9.57 26.88
C GLN A 85 -14.61 9.95 26.18
N TYR A 86 -15.26 8.97 25.55
CA TYR A 86 -16.44 9.13 24.70
C TYR A 86 -17.73 8.51 25.26
N ASP A 87 -17.65 7.66 26.30
CA ASP A 87 -18.77 6.96 26.97
C ASP A 87 -19.91 7.87 27.50
N ARG A 88 -19.77 9.20 27.43
CA ARG A 88 -20.80 10.18 27.85
C ARG A 88 -21.53 10.85 26.68
N LEU A 89 -21.10 10.61 25.44
CA LEU A 89 -21.74 11.13 24.24
C LEU A 89 -22.72 10.09 23.70
N ASP A 90 -23.93 10.55 23.36
CA ASP A 90 -25.04 9.72 22.91
C ASP A 90 -25.37 9.89 21.41
N ASP A 91 -24.69 10.82 20.73
CA ASP A 91 -24.85 11.07 19.29
C ASP A 91 -23.54 10.90 18.49
N VAL A 92 -23.69 10.36 17.27
CA VAL A 92 -22.57 10.05 16.38
C VAL A 92 -21.81 11.30 15.92
N PRO A 93 -22.47 12.40 15.47
CA PRO A 93 -21.76 13.61 15.08
C PRO A 93 -20.86 14.21 16.17
N SER A 94 -21.29 14.27 17.44
CA SER A 94 -20.45 14.75 18.54
C SER A 94 -19.21 13.87 18.75
N ILE A 95 -19.38 12.54 18.75
CA ILE A 95 -18.25 11.61 18.87
C ILE A 95 -17.28 11.80 17.71
N MET A 96 -17.79 11.80 16.48
CA MET A 96 -16.98 11.92 15.26
C MET A 96 -16.27 13.27 15.16
N LEU A 97 -16.89 14.37 15.59
CA LEU A 97 -16.28 15.70 15.63
C LEU A 97 -15.10 15.72 16.61
N CYS A 98 -15.31 15.34 17.87
CA CYS A 98 -14.25 15.33 18.88
C CYS A 98 -13.11 14.38 18.52
N MET A 99 -13.40 13.22 17.92
CA MET A 99 -12.36 12.32 17.42
C MET A 99 -11.56 12.94 16.26
N LYS A 100 -12.23 13.63 15.32
CA LYS A 100 -11.59 14.29 14.19
C LYS A 100 -10.65 15.40 14.66
N GLU A 101 -11.06 16.21 15.63
CA GLU A 101 -10.24 17.31 16.18
C GLU A 101 -8.96 16.82 16.87
N VAL A 102 -9.02 15.67 17.56
CA VAL A 102 -7.87 15.14 18.34
C VAL A 102 -6.98 14.22 17.51
N TYR A 103 -7.54 13.40 16.62
CA TYR A 103 -6.85 12.27 16.00
C TYR A 103 -6.80 12.27 14.47
N ALA A 104 -7.56 13.12 13.78
CA ALA A 104 -7.40 13.23 12.33
C ALA A 104 -6.09 13.95 12.01
N ILE A 105 -5.25 13.32 11.19
CA ILE A 105 -4.10 14.01 10.61
C ILE A 105 -4.65 14.96 9.53
N PRO A 106 -4.44 16.28 9.62
CA PRO A 106 -4.94 17.21 8.61
C PRO A 106 -4.41 16.87 7.22
N ASP A 107 -5.25 17.00 6.19
CA ASP A 107 -4.90 16.60 4.81
C ASP A 107 -3.64 17.32 4.32
N ARG A 108 -3.42 18.58 4.75
CA ARG A 108 -2.16 19.32 4.53
C ARG A 108 -0.91 18.56 4.98
N ASN A 109 -0.96 17.86 6.12
CA ASN A 109 0.17 17.10 6.66
C ASN A 109 0.35 15.77 5.89
N ILE A 110 -0.75 15.10 5.52
CA ILE A 110 -0.72 13.90 4.70
C ILE A 110 -0.14 14.23 3.30
N ARG A 111 -0.60 15.34 2.70
CA ARG A 111 -0.15 15.87 1.42
C ARG A 111 1.32 16.26 1.46
N TYR A 112 1.76 17.00 2.47
CA TYR A 112 3.18 17.32 2.66
C TYR A 112 4.05 16.05 2.75
N ALA A 113 3.60 15.03 3.49
CA ALA A 113 4.31 13.75 3.57
C ALA A 113 4.34 13.00 2.23
N ALA A 114 3.23 12.98 1.48
CA ALA A 114 3.14 12.38 0.16
C ALA A 114 4.06 13.10 -0.85
N ILE A 115 4.02 14.43 -0.93
CA ILE A 115 4.92 15.26 -1.75
C ILE A 115 6.38 14.94 -1.41
N LYS A 116 6.74 14.94 -0.12
CA LYS A 116 8.12 14.66 0.32
C LYS A 116 8.61 13.27 -0.10
N VAL A 117 7.74 12.26 -0.09
CA VAL A 117 8.09 10.91 -0.57
C VAL A 117 8.17 10.88 -2.10
N PHE A 118 7.23 11.52 -2.81
CA PHE A 118 7.14 11.54 -4.26
C PHE A 118 8.36 12.20 -4.92
N PHE A 119 8.76 13.39 -4.47
CA PHE A 119 9.97 14.06 -4.97
C PHE A 119 11.29 13.42 -4.46
N GLY A 120 11.23 12.67 -3.35
CA GLY A 120 12.41 12.11 -2.69
C GLY A 120 12.78 10.68 -3.08
N ILE A 121 11.85 9.91 -3.64
CA ILE A 121 12.08 8.50 -3.98
C ILE A 121 12.91 8.35 -5.26
N LYS A 122 13.88 7.43 -5.22
CA LYS A 122 14.68 7.01 -6.38
C LYS A 122 14.59 5.49 -6.54
N MET A 123 14.53 5.02 -7.78
CA MET A 123 14.66 3.62 -8.14
C MET A 123 16.11 3.17 -7.96
N THR A 124 16.32 1.92 -7.55
CA THR A 124 17.67 1.35 -7.42
C THR A 124 18.10 0.75 -8.75
N GLU A 125 19.38 0.90 -9.09
CA GLU A 125 19.97 0.28 -10.29
C GLU A 125 19.71 -1.24 -10.32
N GLY A 126 19.24 -1.75 -11.47
CA GLY A 126 18.86 -3.17 -11.64
C GLY A 126 17.62 -3.64 -10.86
N SER A 127 16.85 -2.75 -10.22
CA SER A 127 15.54 -3.08 -9.64
C SER A 127 14.40 -2.90 -10.65
N SER A 128 13.30 -3.65 -10.50
CA SER A 128 12.22 -3.68 -11.50
C SER A 128 11.48 -2.34 -11.62
N VAL A 129 11.49 -1.78 -12.83
CA VAL A 129 10.79 -0.54 -13.18
C VAL A 129 9.28 -0.67 -13.08
N GLN A 130 8.72 -1.87 -13.27
CA GLN A 130 7.29 -2.11 -13.02
C GLN A 130 6.95 -1.90 -11.54
N SER A 131 7.75 -2.45 -10.62
CA SER A 131 7.51 -2.31 -9.18
C SER A 131 7.69 -0.87 -8.70
N HIS A 132 8.62 -0.13 -9.29
CA HIS A 132 8.83 1.29 -9.00
C HIS A 132 7.70 2.15 -9.59
N GLY A 133 7.31 1.90 -10.85
CA GLY A 133 6.23 2.60 -11.54
C GLY A 133 4.88 2.50 -10.81
N VAL A 134 4.50 1.30 -10.35
CA VAL A 134 3.29 1.10 -9.52
C VAL A 134 3.36 1.91 -8.21
N LYS A 135 4.54 2.01 -7.60
CA LYS A 135 4.74 2.82 -6.40
C LYS A 135 4.66 4.32 -6.68
N MET A 136 5.15 4.79 -7.83
CA MET A 136 4.98 6.19 -8.25
C MET A 136 3.52 6.51 -8.55
N LEU A 137 2.82 5.64 -9.28
CA LEU A 137 1.39 5.79 -9.58
C LEU A 137 0.56 5.93 -8.29
N SER A 138 0.74 5.04 -7.31
CA SER A 138 0.03 5.13 -6.03
C SER A 138 0.38 6.38 -5.17
N LEU A 139 1.48 7.07 -5.47
CA LEU A 139 1.79 8.38 -4.89
C LEU A 139 1.10 9.52 -5.64
N VAL A 140 0.95 9.41 -6.97
CA VAL A 140 0.18 10.36 -7.79
C VAL A 140 -1.30 10.30 -7.43
N GLU A 141 -1.92 9.12 -7.48
CA GLU A 141 -3.33 8.92 -7.11
C GLU A 141 -3.62 9.53 -5.73
N LYS A 142 -2.72 9.31 -4.77
CA LYS A 142 -2.81 9.89 -3.42
C LYS A 142 -2.63 11.41 -3.37
N LEU A 143 -1.90 12.02 -4.30
CA LEU A 143 -1.74 13.48 -4.39
C LEU A 143 -2.95 14.13 -5.07
N GLU A 144 -3.56 13.45 -6.03
CA GLU A 144 -4.83 13.84 -6.66
C GLU A 144 -5.98 13.77 -5.65
N ASP A 145 -6.12 12.67 -4.91
CA ASP A 145 -7.07 12.49 -3.78
C ASP A 145 -6.95 13.58 -2.69
N LEU A 146 -5.77 14.21 -2.59
CA LEU A 146 -5.46 15.25 -1.60
C LEU A 146 -5.47 16.66 -2.21
N GLU A 147 -5.98 16.84 -3.43
CA GLU A 147 -6.06 18.14 -4.13
C GLU A 147 -4.70 18.88 -4.14
N ALA A 148 -3.65 18.21 -4.63
CA ALA A 148 -2.30 18.77 -4.67
C ALA A 148 -2.05 19.75 -5.83
N GLU A 149 -2.99 19.87 -6.78
CA GLU A 149 -2.96 20.82 -7.91
C GLU A 149 -1.65 20.76 -8.74
N LEU A 150 -1.10 19.55 -8.95
CA LEU A 150 0.07 19.33 -9.79
C LEU A 150 -0.34 18.97 -11.21
N GLU A 151 0.37 19.52 -12.20
CA GLU A 151 0.18 19.20 -13.61
C GLU A 151 0.75 17.81 -13.95
N ASN A 152 0.16 17.11 -14.93
CA ASN A 152 0.59 15.77 -15.37
C ASN A 152 2.09 15.74 -15.76
N ASP A 153 2.58 16.79 -16.40
CA ASP A 153 3.99 16.93 -16.79
C ASP A 153 4.91 16.98 -15.55
N THR A 154 4.49 17.59 -14.45
CA THR A 154 5.24 17.57 -13.18
C THR A 154 5.34 16.14 -12.62
N TYR A 155 4.27 15.34 -12.74
CA TYR A 155 4.33 13.94 -12.32
C TYR A 155 5.28 13.12 -13.21
N ILE A 156 5.23 13.32 -14.53
CA ILE A 156 6.12 12.69 -15.51
C ILE A 156 7.59 13.04 -15.22
N ASP A 157 7.90 14.32 -15.05
CA ASP A 157 9.25 14.81 -14.78
C ASP A 157 9.84 14.19 -13.51
N VAL A 158 9.05 14.11 -12.43
CA VAL A 158 9.50 13.48 -11.18
C VAL A 158 9.68 11.97 -11.34
N ILE A 159 8.83 11.30 -12.12
CA ILE A 159 9.00 9.88 -12.46
C ILE A 159 10.29 9.67 -13.26
N LEU A 160 10.54 10.44 -14.33
CA LEU A 160 11.77 10.34 -15.13
C LEU A 160 13.00 10.62 -14.28
N GLN A 161 13.00 11.68 -13.47
CA GLN A 161 14.07 12.01 -12.52
C GLN A 161 14.27 10.97 -11.41
N SER A 162 13.30 10.08 -11.17
CA SER A 162 13.40 9.03 -10.15
C SER A 162 14.14 7.77 -10.63
N LEU A 163 14.35 7.63 -11.94
CA LEU A 163 15.04 6.50 -12.56
C LEU A 163 16.56 6.55 -12.32
N PRO A 164 17.28 5.42 -12.40
CA PRO A 164 18.73 5.38 -12.32
C PRO A 164 19.36 5.67 -13.70
N PRO A 165 20.68 6.00 -13.76
CA PRO A 165 21.34 6.45 -14.99
C PRO A 165 21.29 5.48 -16.18
N SER A 166 21.05 4.18 -15.95
CA SER A 166 20.81 3.22 -17.03
C SER A 166 19.60 3.53 -17.91
N TYR A 167 18.69 4.41 -17.46
CA TYR A 167 17.52 4.89 -18.20
C TYR A 167 17.76 6.24 -18.90
N ASP A 168 18.93 6.87 -18.78
CA ASP A 168 19.26 8.13 -19.49
C ASP A 168 18.96 8.09 -21.00
N PRO A 169 19.23 6.99 -21.75
CA PRO A 169 18.88 6.93 -23.17
C PRO A 169 17.36 6.93 -23.43
N PHE A 170 16.57 6.37 -22.50
CA PHE A 170 15.10 6.46 -22.56
C PHE A 170 14.65 7.90 -22.30
N ILE A 171 15.18 8.56 -21.26
CA ILE A 171 14.79 9.93 -20.88
C ILE A 171 15.11 10.92 -22.02
N VAL A 172 16.30 10.85 -22.61
CA VAL A 172 16.67 11.69 -23.76
C VAL A 172 15.73 11.44 -24.95
N ASN A 173 15.41 10.19 -25.25
CA ASN A 173 14.46 9.87 -26.31
C ASN A 173 13.04 10.36 -26.00
N TYR A 174 12.57 10.22 -24.76
CA TYR A 174 11.25 10.68 -24.34
C TYR A 174 11.10 12.20 -24.56
N ASN A 175 12.05 12.97 -24.02
CA ASN A 175 12.05 14.43 -24.08
C ASN A 175 12.16 14.97 -25.53
N MET A 176 12.85 14.26 -26.42
CA MET A 176 13.00 14.65 -27.83
C MET A 176 11.75 14.39 -28.70
N ASN A 177 10.80 13.58 -28.23
CA ASN A 177 9.60 13.21 -28.99
C ASN A 177 8.32 13.92 -28.52
N GLU A 178 8.41 14.83 -27.52
CA GLU A 178 7.29 15.64 -26.98
C GLU A 178 5.98 14.83 -26.82
N LEU A 179 6.09 13.65 -26.19
CA LEU A 179 4.99 12.71 -26.08
C LEU A 179 4.03 13.12 -24.96
N ASP A 180 2.88 13.70 -25.32
CA ASP A 180 1.72 13.78 -24.42
C ASP A 180 1.26 12.36 -24.06
N LYS A 181 1.38 12.01 -22.77
CA LYS A 181 1.23 10.66 -22.24
C LYS A 181 0.62 10.71 -20.84
N SER A 182 -0.26 9.76 -20.57
CA SER A 182 -0.62 9.42 -19.20
C SER A 182 0.55 8.73 -18.46
N ILE A 183 0.57 8.84 -17.13
CA ILE A 183 1.53 8.12 -16.28
C ILE A 183 1.48 6.59 -16.51
N HIS A 184 0.29 6.03 -16.79
CA HIS A 184 0.15 4.62 -17.14
C HIS A 184 0.87 4.26 -18.46
N GLU A 185 0.79 5.10 -19.49
CA GLU A 185 1.55 4.90 -20.73
C GLU A 185 3.05 5.03 -20.50
N LEU A 186 3.49 6.03 -19.73
CA LEU A 186 4.91 6.20 -19.36
C LEU A 186 5.47 4.94 -18.68
N ILE A 187 4.77 4.41 -17.67
CA ILE A 187 5.17 3.18 -16.96
C ILE A 187 5.22 2.00 -17.94
N ASN A 188 4.23 1.86 -18.83
CA ASN A 188 4.22 0.79 -19.83
C ASN A 188 5.39 0.90 -20.83
N MET A 189 5.77 2.10 -21.26
CA MET A 189 6.93 2.31 -22.13
C MET A 189 8.25 1.99 -21.41
N LEU A 190 8.38 2.37 -20.13
CA LEU A 190 9.54 2.03 -19.29
C LEU A 190 9.70 0.51 -19.11
N VAL A 191 8.62 -0.21 -18.87
CA VAL A 191 8.63 -1.69 -18.77
C VAL A 191 9.01 -2.35 -20.10
N GLN A 192 8.57 -1.81 -21.24
CA GLN A 192 9.00 -2.28 -22.56
C GLN A 192 10.49 -2.01 -22.82
N TYR A 193 11.00 -0.86 -22.38
CA TYR A 193 12.43 -0.52 -22.45
C TYR A 193 13.29 -1.48 -21.62
N GLU A 194 12.92 -1.73 -20.36
CA GLU A 194 13.56 -2.75 -19.50
C GLU A 194 13.59 -4.13 -20.18
N ALA A 195 12.45 -4.56 -20.73
CA ALA A 195 12.32 -5.86 -21.41
C ALA A 195 13.05 -6.00 -22.75
N THR A 196 13.60 -4.90 -23.31
CA THR A 196 14.42 -4.91 -24.53
C THR A 196 15.91 -4.77 -24.22
N THR A 197 16.29 -3.89 -23.30
CA THR A 197 17.68 -3.70 -22.85
C THR A 197 18.27 -4.92 -22.14
N HIS A 198 17.50 -5.60 -21.29
CA HIS A 198 17.94 -6.86 -20.66
C HIS A 198 18.00 -8.08 -21.61
N LYS A 199 17.56 -7.95 -22.87
CA LYS A 199 17.77 -8.98 -23.91
C LYS A 199 19.03 -8.75 -24.73
N SER A 200 19.71 -7.61 -24.53
CA SER A 200 20.88 -7.18 -25.30
C SER A 200 22.14 -7.07 -24.44
N GLU A 201 22.44 -8.06 -23.60
CA GLU A 201 23.86 -8.34 -23.31
C GLU A 201 24.50 -8.83 -24.63
N PRO A 202 25.48 -8.11 -25.18
CA PRO A 202 26.06 -8.48 -26.45
C PRO A 202 26.95 -9.71 -26.26
N ALA A 203 26.63 -10.80 -26.94
CA ALA A 203 27.60 -11.85 -27.19
C ALA A 203 28.84 -11.21 -27.83
N VAL A 204 29.98 -11.26 -27.13
CA VAL A 204 31.22 -10.61 -27.55
C VAL A 204 31.59 -11.13 -28.95
N LEU A 205 31.46 -10.27 -29.95
CA LEU A 205 31.88 -10.55 -31.33
C LEU A 205 33.40 -10.55 -31.39
N VAL A 206 34.00 -11.69 -31.01
CA VAL A 206 35.38 -12.00 -31.40
C VAL A 206 35.38 -12.14 -32.91
N GLY A 207 35.89 -11.11 -33.59
CA GLY A 207 36.00 -11.08 -35.03
C GLY A 207 37.11 -12.03 -35.50
N GLU A 208 36.76 -13.04 -36.28
CA GLU A 208 37.70 -13.71 -37.17
C GLU A 208 37.25 -13.54 -38.63
N VAL A 209 38.02 -12.74 -39.36
CA VAL A 209 37.97 -12.70 -40.82
C VAL A 209 38.60 -13.98 -41.35
N SER A 210 37.87 -14.76 -42.13
CA SER A 210 38.45 -15.68 -43.12
C SER A 210 37.45 -16.06 -44.21
N THR A 211 37.99 -16.35 -45.39
CA THR A 211 37.28 -16.35 -46.67
C THR A 211 37.03 -17.75 -47.25
N THR A 212 36.19 -17.76 -48.30
CA THR A 212 36.03 -18.81 -49.34
C THR A 212 34.98 -19.92 -49.16
N LYS A 213 34.47 -20.38 -50.31
CA LYS A 213 33.35 -21.33 -50.51
C LYS A 213 33.87 -22.77 -50.64
N ALA A 214 33.09 -23.77 -50.17
CA ALA A 214 32.79 -25.00 -50.95
C ALA A 214 31.71 -25.90 -50.30
N LYS A 215 30.94 -26.62 -51.13
CA LYS A 215 30.01 -27.71 -50.75
C LYS A 215 30.76 -29.04 -50.58
N GLY A 216 30.34 -29.94 -49.67
CA GLY A 216 30.84 -31.33 -49.74
C GLY A 216 30.41 -32.40 -48.71
N LYS A 217 29.25 -33.03 -48.93
CA LYS A 217 28.92 -34.45 -48.63
C LYS A 217 28.89 -34.97 -47.16
N ARG A 218 28.26 -36.14 -46.99
CA ARG A 218 27.82 -36.80 -45.74
C ARG A 218 28.56 -38.13 -45.49
N ALA A 219 28.44 -38.62 -44.24
CA ALA A 219 28.73 -39.99 -43.74
C ALA A 219 30.24 -40.28 -43.46
N VAL A 220 30.64 -41.13 -42.49
CA VAL A 220 30.00 -42.33 -41.89
C VAL A 220 30.36 -42.49 -40.38
N ARG A 221 29.38 -42.98 -39.58
CA ARG A 221 29.41 -43.91 -38.39
C ARG A 221 30.76 -44.17 -37.66
N TRP A 222 30.78 -44.29 -36.32
CA TRP A 222 30.96 -45.50 -35.47
C TRP A 222 31.35 -44.96 -34.05
N LYS A 223 31.06 -45.56 -32.87
CA LYS A 223 30.22 -46.69 -32.40
C LYS A 223 29.84 -46.43 -30.90
N ARG A 224 28.74 -46.99 -30.38
CA ARG A 224 28.39 -46.99 -28.93
C ARG A 224 29.30 -47.93 -28.11
N LYS A 225 29.50 -47.65 -26.81
CA LYS A 225 29.69 -48.68 -25.77
C LYS A 225 28.71 -48.45 -24.60
N LYS A 226 28.31 -49.54 -23.93
CA LYS A 226 27.19 -49.59 -22.98
C LYS A 226 27.54 -50.60 -21.87
N GLY A 227 27.34 -50.21 -20.60
CA GLY A 227 27.37 -51.07 -19.40
C GLY A 227 26.85 -50.20 -18.24
N LYS A 228 25.70 -50.41 -17.59
CA LYS A 228 25.11 -51.59 -16.90
C LYS A 228 25.92 -52.05 -15.67
N GLY A 229 25.36 -51.77 -14.49
CA GLY A 229 25.68 -52.33 -13.17
C GLY A 229 24.70 -51.78 -12.12
N GLN A 230 23.94 -52.64 -11.46
CA GLN A 230 22.99 -52.34 -10.37
C GLN A 230 23.76 -52.31 -9.02
N ALA A 231 23.55 -51.42 -8.05
CA ALA A 231 22.37 -51.04 -7.26
C ALA A 231 22.05 -51.98 -6.06
N VAL A 232 22.32 -51.50 -4.83
CA VAL A 232 21.68 -51.83 -3.53
C VAL A 232 22.04 -50.70 -2.52
N VAL A 233 21.10 -49.88 -2.04
CA VAL A 233 20.24 -50.00 -0.83
C VAL A 233 20.81 -49.32 0.44
N ALA A 234 20.15 -48.21 0.80
CA ALA A 234 19.89 -47.56 2.11
C ALA A 234 20.86 -47.65 3.31
N THR A 235 21.07 -46.48 3.95
CA THR A 235 20.94 -46.32 5.41
C THR A 235 20.65 -44.85 5.78
N VAL A 236 19.93 -44.63 6.88
CA VAL A 236 19.60 -43.30 7.45
C VAL A 236 20.66 -42.93 8.49
N GLY A 237 21.05 -41.65 8.56
CA GLY A 237 21.95 -41.13 9.61
C GLY A 237 21.60 -39.68 9.96
N VAL A 238 21.42 -39.40 11.26
CA VAL A 238 21.01 -38.10 11.82
C VAL A 238 22.18 -37.45 12.57
N GLY A 239 22.28 -36.11 12.50
CA GLY A 239 23.14 -35.27 13.34
C GLY A 239 24.14 -34.43 12.54
N GLY A 240 24.45 -33.18 12.90
CA GLY A 240 23.83 -32.33 13.93
C GLY A 240 24.75 -31.21 14.43
N THR A 241 24.30 -29.95 14.33
CA THR A 241 24.81 -28.76 15.08
C THR A 241 26.28 -28.32 14.81
N PRO A 242 26.74 -27.09 15.18
CA PRO A 242 26.19 -26.13 16.14
C PRO A 242 26.02 -24.67 15.66
N ALA A 243 25.60 -23.81 16.60
CA ALA A 243 25.12 -22.44 16.41
C ALA A 243 26.16 -21.34 16.68
N ALA A 244 25.80 -20.09 16.35
CA ALA A 244 26.29 -18.88 17.02
C ALA A 244 25.11 -17.91 17.27
N PRO A 245 25.11 -17.06 18.32
CA PRO A 245 23.87 -16.61 18.95
C PRO A 245 23.46 -15.15 18.68
N MET A 246 22.17 -14.86 18.87
CA MET A 246 21.63 -13.50 19.00
C MET A 246 22.13 -12.81 20.28
N GLY A 247 22.70 -11.61 20.15
CA GLY A 247 23.02 -10.72 21.26
C GLY A 247 21.76 -10.06 21.85
N LYS A 248 21.54 -10.22 23.15
CA LYS A 248 20.44 -9.56 23.89
C LYS A 248 20.87 -8.16 24.32
N TYR A 249 20.19 -7.11 23.86
CA TYR A 249 20.30 -5.78 24.46
C TYR A 249 19.46 -5.70 25.73
N LYS A 250 20.11 -5.53 26.89
CA LYS A 250 19.48 -5.09 28.14
C LYS A 250 19.49 -3.55 28.18
N GLY A 251 18.35 -2.96 28.53
CA GLY A 251 18.21 -1.50 28.59
C GLY A 251 18.83 -0.84 29.82
N LYS A 252 18.78 0.49 29.83
CA LYS A 252 18.86 1.33 31.02
C LYS A 252 17.75 2.39 30.95
N PHE A 253 16.78 2.31 31.85
CA PHE A 253 15.91 3.44 32.17
C PHE A 253 16.60 4.31 33.22
N GLY A 254 16.88 5.56 32.88
CA GLY A 254 16.84 6.69 33.82
C GLY A 254 15.69 7.59 33.32
N GLY A 255 14.83 8.14 34.16
CA GLY A 255 15.08 8.54 35.54
C GLY A 255 15.08 10.06 35.61
N PHE A 256 13.98 10.69 35.16
CA PHE A 256 13.78 12.13 35.24
C PHE A 256 12.85 12.44 36.41
N SER A 257 13.38 13.20 37.36
CA SER A 257 12.65 13.71 38.52
C SER A 257 11.78 14.91 38.12
N ALA A 258 10.64 15.06 38.79
CA ALA A 258 9.84 16.28 38.70
C ALA A 258 10.61 17.49 39.25
N VAL A 259 10.35 18.65 38.67
CA VAL A 259 10.72 19.96 39.22
C VAL A 259 9.45 20.82 39.22
N GLU A 260 8.88 21.03 40.40
CA GLU A 260 7.92 22.12 40.64
C GLU A 260 8.68 23.45 40.66
N GLY A 261 8.08 24.54 40.17
CA GLY A 261 8.84 25.77 39.96
C GLY A 261 8.09 27.05 39.63
N LYS A 262 7.06 27.39 40.43
CA LYS A 262 6.37 28.70 40.54
C LYS A 262 5.52 29.18 39.36
#